data_AF-A0A7J6U572-F1
#
_entry.id   AF-A0A7J6U572-F1
#
_cell.length_a   1.000
_cell.length_b   1.000
_cell.length_c   1.000
_cell.angle_alpha   90.00
_cell.angle_beta   90.00
_cell.angle_gamma   90.00
#
_symmetry.space_group_name_H-M   'P 1'
#
loop_
_entity.id
_entity.type
_entity.pdbx_description
1 polymer ?
#
loop_
_entity_poly.entity_id
_entity_poly.type
_entity_poly.pdbx_seq_one_letter_code
_entity_poly.pdbx_strand_id
1 'polypeptide(L)'
;MPLPLCGMVTDLFDCVGVVDDDRLWRNFRELSQAAFNGNWTVSPQLADSALRILSDPHLDLEHAVLEFSDSLVGGGPTTTCLYGILTALYVEAVMTGSGDSARIAVWALGKGGVLDFLDSSWWPVRYVDLLAAVQNPASYPFPHERARPPNPSWDPPLSLPDLTRQLRPSHGRGSLVVHAIGTHPSLTLEPVERVKDIMASADDGVEVRVHYDGIRYRCEYFREICGSDSSLAAALNSNEDGVDLTMEGYRALGGNLVASANFKSDLYICTGPFILCGIVHNLTAKPMLVYVGLPLLWKAPVDLPDNSTAREEFWDLSLGLARSERAIVAANNPLSALQIKAQLGLLDGPPVVRVRADWASRYRWSPDVNRKEVLVVYRHRNEWALRRAIERILSSWEASHGRQLSLSIVYSGVGVEEDLTFTRMSRFWAIFFFPWEHATVSLYEFYSMGIPIFLPTHTWMMRLMFQPDGNLASTDPARYVDYYDPQSVSEAFGPEGPPLGFGGPFGVHQQFHYLGYSDFTSLPHLDQFNNIQDMLDTMDTLDLLVLSDISSKMRRHWQMLGRQADHWWRKALAQVLNRSTTAAHPS
;
A
#
# COMPACT_ATOMS: atom_id res chain seq x y z
N MET A 1 -5.14 -36.93 -36.36
CA MET A 1 -4.65 -37.63 -35.16
C MET A 1 -4.00 -36.59 -34.28
N PRO A 2 -4.54 -36.30 -33.08
CA PRO A 2 -3.91 -35.35 -32.17
C PRO A 2 -2.70 -36.03 -31.52
N LEU A 3 -1.56 -35.32 -31.49
CA LEU A 3 -0.38 -35.76 -30.75
C LEU A 3 -0.67 -35.72 -29.24
N PRO A 4 -0.29 -36.76 -28.46
CA PRO A 4 -0.59 -36.80 -27.04
C PRO A 4 0.37 -35.88 -26.28
N LEU A 5 -0.17 -34.79 -25.72
CA LEU A 5 0.53 -33.84 -24.84
C LEU A 5 1.27 -34.53 -23.68
N CYS A 6 0.80 -35.72 -23.25
CA CYS A 6 1.41 -36.49 -22.17
C CYS A 6 2.89 -36.85 -22.40
N GLY A 7 3.35 -37.01 -23.65
CA GLY A 7 4.75 -37.35 -23.93
C GLY A 7 5.72 -36.18 -23.77
N MET A 8 5.28 -34.95 -24.09
CA MET A 8 6.13 -33.75 -23.97
C MET A 8 6.21 -33.23 -22.55
N VAL A 9 5.15 -33.41 -21.77
CA VAL A 9 5.10 -33.00 -20.37
C VAL A 9 6.10 -33.82 -19.53
N THR A 10 6.26 -35.12 -19.80
CA THR A 10 7.28 -35.96 -19.16
C THR A 10 8.71 -35.59 -19.53
N ASP A 11 8.98 -35.18 -20.78
CA ASP A 11 10.32 -34.74 -21.19
C ASP A 11 10.70 -33.37 -20.58
N LEU A 12 9.70 -32.55 -20.21
CA LEU A 12 9.88 -31.29 -19.46
C LEU A 12 10.10 -31.50 -17.95
N PHE A 13 9.78 -32.70 -17.43
CA PHE A 13 10.04 -33.08 -16.03
C PHE A 13 11.36 -33.80 -15.83
N ASP A 14 12.07 -34.17 -16.90
CA ASP A 14 13.37 -34.83 -16.79
C ASP A 14 14.46 -33.74 -16.64
N CYS A 15 14.85 -33.47 -15.39
CA CYS A 15 15.72 -32.37 -14.97
C CYS A 15 17.18 -32.46 -15.51
N VAL A 16 17.45 -33.31 -16.51
CA VAL A 16 18.79 -33.61 -17.05
C VAL A 16 19.01 -33.09 -18.48
N GLY A 17 17.95 -32.67 -19.20
CA GLY A 17 18.06 -32.39 -20.66
C GLY A 17 17.85 -30.95 -21.15
N VAL A 18 17.38 -30.00 -20.32
CA VAL A 18 16.77 -28.74 -20.82
C VAL A 18 17.74 -27.55 -20.93
N VAL A 19 19.04 -27.76 -20.71
CA VAL A 19 19.98 -26.63 -20.54
C VAL A 19 20.34 -25.91 -21.85
N ASP A 20 20.11 -26.48 -23.03
CA ASP A 20 20.67 -25.93 -24.30
C ASP A 20 19.67 -25.70 -25.46
N ASP A 21 18.36 -25.94 -25.31
CA ASP A 21 17.43 -25.90 -26.46
C ASP A 21 16.33 -24.83 -26.39
N ASP A 22 16.60 -23.67 -26.98
CA ASP A 22 15.68 -22.56 -27.28
C ASP A 22 14.36 -23.02 -27.97
N ARG A 23 14.39 -24.18 -28.61
CA ARG A 23 13.26 -24.78 -29.31
C ARG A 23 12.26 -25.40 -28.34
N LEU A 24 12.70 -25.94 -27.20
CA LEU A 24 11.81 -26.47 -26.16
C LEU A 24 11.03 -25.36 -25.46
N TRP A 25 11.67 -24.23 -25.17
CA TRP A 25 10.98 -23.07 -24.60
C TRP A 25 9.97 -22.44 -25.56
N ARG A 26 10.31 -22.37 -26.85
CA ARG A 26 9.39 -21.92 -27.90
C ARG A 26 8.20 -22.87 -28.03
N ASN A 27 8.45 -24.18 -28.01
CA ASN A 27 7.40 -25.20 -28.04
C ASN A 27 6.51 -25.15 -26.79
N PHE A 28 7.06 -24.96 -25.59
CA PHE A 28 6.28 -24.77 -24.37
C PHE A 28 5.36 -23.55 -24.50
N ARG A 29 5.88 -22.40 -24.95
CA ARG A 29 5.09 -21.19 -25.17
C ARG A 29 3.96 -21.39 -26.18
N GLU A 30 4.26 -22.01 -27.32
CA GLU A 30 3.28 -22.33 -28.38
C GLU A 30 2.23 -23.34 -27.90
N LEU A 31 2.61 -24.33 -27.08
CA LEU A 31 1.72 -25.36 -26.55
C LEU A 31 0.88 -24.88 -25.37
N SER A 32 1.41 -24.06 -24.47
CA SER A 32 0.62 -23.37 -23.45
C SER A 32 -0.42 -22.48 -24.13
N GLN A 33 -0.01 -21.69 -25.14
CA GLN A 33 -0.95 -20.89 -25.95
C GLN A 33 -1.98 -21.74 -26.69
N ALA A 34 -1.63 -22.92 -27.19
CA ALA A 34 -2.59 -23.84 -27.81
C ALA A 34 -3.54 -24.50 -26.80
N ALA A 35 -3.05 -24.86 -25.60
CA ALA A 35 -3.85 -25.43 -24.52
C ALA A 35 -4.88 -24.42 -23.97
N PHE A 36 -4.50 -23.14 -23.86
CA PHE A 36 -5.43 -22.06 -23.51
C PHE A 36 -6.56 -21.84 -24.53
N ASN A 37 -6.44 -22.40 -25.73
CA ASN A 37 -7.40 -22.25 -26.82
C ASN A 37 -8.24 -23.52 -27.09
N GLY A 38 -8.26 -24.55 -26.22
CA GLY A 38 -9.00 -25.79 -26.50
C GLY A 38 -9.48 -26.63 -25.30
N ASN A 39 -10.46 -27.52 -25.55
CA ASN A 39 -11.03 -28.49 -24.59
C ASN A 39 -10.15 -29.75 -24.45
N TRP A 40 -9.58 -30.03 -23.27
CA TRP A 40 -8.77 -31.23 -23.00
C TRP A 40 -9.09 -31.89 -21.64
N THR A 41 -8.33 -32.87 -21.18
CA THR A 41 -8.47 -33.53 -19.85
C THR A 41 -7.10 -33.98 -19.33
N VAL A 42 -6.88 -33.88 -18.01
CA VAL A 42 -5.59 -34.15 -17.35
C VAL A 42 -5.43 -35.64 -17.02
N SER A 43 -4.17 -36.13 -17.02
CA SER A 43 -3.87 -37.56 -16.90
C SER A 43 -3.84 -38.05 -15.43
N PRO A 44 -4.29 -39.30 -15.15
CA PRO A 44 -4.31 -39.87 -13.80
C PRO A 44 -2.94 -39.98 -13.10
N GLN A 45 -1.84 -40.06 -13.84
CA GLN A 45 -0.49 -40.23 -13.29
C GLN A 45 0.12 -38.93 -12.76
N LEU A 46 -0.32 -37.79 -13.31
CA LEU A 46 0.00 -36.46 -12.80
C LEU A 46 -0.78 -36.20 -11.51
N ALA A 47 -2.05 -36.60 -11.48
CA ALA A 47 -2.88 -36.61 -10.27
C ALA A 47 -2.27 -37.50 -9.16
N ASP A 48 -1.75 -38.69 -9.49
CA ASP A 48 -1.11 -39.59 -8.52
C ASP A 48 0.24 -39.09 -7.97
N SER A 49 0.95 -38.24 -8.72
CA SER A 49 2.22 -37.65 -8.28
C SER A 49 1.99 -36.42 -7.39
N ALA A 50 1.00 -35.59 -7.75
CA ALA A 50 0.52 -34.52 -6.87
C ALA A 50 -0.08 -35.09 -5.58
N LEU A 51 -0.90 -36.15 -5.67
CA LEU A 51 -1.44 -36.86 -4.51
C LEU A 51 -0.35 -37.39 -3.59
N ARG A 52 0.77 -37.93 -4.10
CA ARG A 52 1.89 -38.42 -3.28
C ARG A 52 2.61 -37.32 -2.50
N ILE A 53 2.81 -36.15 -3.12
CA ILE A 53 3.40 -34.99 -2.43
C ILE A 53 2.44 -34.45 -1.35
N LEU A 54 1.14 -34.55 -1.58
CA LEU A 54 0.09 -34.07 -0.66
C LEU A 54 -0.32 -35.09 0.42
N SER A 55 0.08 -36.35 0.29
CA SER A 55 -0.33 -37.44 1.21
C SER A 55 0.78 -37.93 2.14
N ASP A 56 1.94 -37.26 2.18
CA ASP A 56 2.92 -37.44 3.25
C ASP A 56 2.57 -36.54 4.45
N PRO A 57 2.05 -37.09 5.56
CA PRO A 57 1.64 -36.32 6.74
C PRO A 57 2.83 -35.81 7.57
N HIS A 58 4.06 -36.18 7.20
CA HIS A 58 5.30 -35.77 7.86
C HIS A 58 6.15 -34.81 7.03
N LEU A 59 5.68 -34.44 5.83
CA LEU A 59 6.26 -33.32 5.11
C LEU A 59 5.96 -32.05 5.92
N ASP A 60 6.93 -31.64 6.73
CA ASP A 60 6.97 -30.30 7.27
C ASP A 60 7.04 -29.35 6.08
N LEU A 61 5.86 -28.88 5.66
CA LEU A 61 5.67 -28.03 4.50
C LEU A 61 6.57 -26.78 4.59
N GLU A 62 6.90 -26.33 5.80
CA GLU A 62 7.85 -25.24 6.05
C GLU A 62 9.29 -25.65 5.69
N HIS A 63 9.70 -26.85 6.07
CA HIS A 63 10.97 -27.47 5.66
C HIS A 63 11.02 -27.73 4.15
N ALA A 64 9.94 -28.24 3.55
CA ALA A 64 9.85 -28.45 2.12
C ALA A 64 9.96 -27.12 1.37
N VAL A 65 9.31 -26.05 1.84
CA VAL A 65 9.46 -24.70 1.27
C VAL A 65 10.87 -24.15 1.47
N LEU A 66 11.53 -24.39 2.60
CA LEU A 66 12.91 -23.98 2.84
C LEU A 66 13.90 -24.74 1.95
N GLU A 67 13.75 -26.06 1.82
CA GLU A 67 14.57 -26.94 0.98
C GLU A 67 14.33 -26.66 -0.51
N PHE A 68 13.08 -26.36 -0.89
CA PHE A 68 12.69 -25.99 -2.24
C PHE A 68 13.13 -24.56 -2.58
N SER A 69 13.06 -23.63 -1.62
CA SER A 69 13.64 -22.30 -1.71
C SER A 69 15.16 -22.39 -1.86
N ASP A 70 15.85 -23.21 -1.06
CA ASP A 70 17.30 -23.44 -1.15
C ASP A 70 17.71 -24.11 -2.47
N SER A 71 16.84 -24.94 -3.07
CA SER A 71 17.03 -25.58 -4.37
C SER A 71 16.76 -24.66 -5.57
N LEU A 72 15.79 -23.74 -5.46
CA LEU A 72 15.60 -22.61 -6.40
C LEU A 72 16.77 -21.63 -6.34
N VAL A 73 17.49 -21.68 -5.22
CA VAL A 73 18.63 -20.85 -4.86
C VAL A 73 19.97 -21.52 -5.29
N GLY A 74 19.94 -22.71 -5.89
CA GLY A 74 21.12 -23.54 -6.21
C GLY A 74 21.45 -23.73 -7.69
N GLY A 75 21.37 -22.71 -8.56
CA GLY A 75 22.15 -22.59 -9.81
C GLY A 75 22.09 -23.68 -10.91
N GLY A 76 21.24 -24.71 -10.82
CA GLY A 76 21.06 -25.77 -11.84
C GLY A 76 19.63 -25.82 -12.44
N PRO A 77 19.35 -26.74 -13.39
CA PRO A 77 18.12 -26.79 -14.24
C PRO A 77 16.77 -27.02 -13.53
N THR A 78 16.72 -26.85 -12.20
CA THR A 78 15.57 -27.09 -11.32
C THR A 78 14.42 -26.11 -11.51
N THR A 79 14.68 -24.91 -12.06
CA THR A 79 13.63 -23.93 -12.37
C THR A 79 12.64 -24.44 -13.41
N THR A 80 13.11 -25.23 -14.38
CA THR A 80 12.26 -25.89 -15.41
C THR A 80 11.33 -26.93 -14.81
N CYS A 81 11.81 -27.71 -13.84
CA CYS A 81 11.01 -28.72 -13.14
C CYS A 81 9.95 -28.04 -12.25
N LEU A 82 10.27 -26.93 -11.59
CA LEU A 82 9.25 -26.10 -10.92
C LEU A 82 8.23 -25.53 -11.91
N TYR A 83 8.65 -24.95 -13.04
CA TYR A 83 7.71 -24.47 -14.07
C TYR A 83 6.80 -25.60 -14.55
N GLY A 84 7.34 -26.80 -14.77
CA GLY A 84 6.57 -27.99 -15.13
C GLY A 84 5.53 -28.35 -14.06
N ILE A 85 5.94 -28.39 -12.78
CA ILE A 85 5.05 -28.73 -11.66
C ILE A 85 3.93 -27.70 -11.52
N LEU A 86 4.28 -26.40 -11.58
CA LEU A 86 3.30 -25.32 -11.48
C LEU A 86 2.38 -25.26 -12.69
N THR A 87 2.90 -25.50 -13.89
CA THR A 87 2.08 -25.60 -15.10
C THR A 87 1.11 -26.76 -14.97
N ALA A 88 1.56 -27.92 -14.48
CA ALA A 88 0.73 -29.08 -14.25
C ALA A 88 -0.39 -28.80 -13.23
N LEU A 89 -0.05 -28.23 -12.07
CA LEU A 89 -1.02 -27.88 -11.02
C LEU A 89 -2.02 -26.82 -11.50
N TYR A 90 -1.56 -25.85 -12.29
CA TYR A 90 -2.43 -24.83 -12.85
C TYR A 90 -3.35 -25.37 -13.95
N VAL A 91 -2.83 -26.18 -14.88
CA VAL A 91 -3.65 -26.84 -15.89
C VAL A 91 -4.66 -27.74 -15.21
N GLU A 92 -4.27 -28.53 -14.21
CA GLU A 92 -5.20 -29.33 -13.42
C GLU A 92 -6.28 -28.48 -12.75
N ALA A 93 -5.92 -27.37 -12.11
CA ALA A 93 -6.86 -26.43 -11.52
C ALA A 93 -7.91 -25.92 -12.52
N VAL A 94 -7.45 -25.43 -13.68
CA VAL A 94 -8.33 -24.93 -14.75
C VAL A 94 -9.22 -26.04 -15.29
N MET A 95 -8.64 -27.21 -15.55
CA MET A 95 -9.32 -28.31 -16.23
C MET A 95 -10.34 -29.05 -15.35
N THR A 96 -10.04 -29.19 -14.06
CA THR A 96 -10.89 -29.92 -13.11
C THR A 96 -11.84 -28.99 -12.35
N GLY A 97 -11.60 -27.67 -12.42
CA GLY A 97 -12.23 -26.71 -11.52
C GLY A 97 -11.83 -26.92 -10.05
N SER A 98 -10.78 -27.70 -9.78
CA SER A 98 -10.28 -27.95 -8.43
C SER A 98 -9.57 -26.71 -7.91
N GLY A 99 -10.24 -26.00 -7.00
CA GLY A 99 -9.63 -24.92 -6.24
C GLY A 99 -8.42 -25.37 -5.42
N ASP A 100 -8.27 -26.67 -5.13
CA ASP A 100 -7.18 -27.20 -4.31
C ASP A 100 -5.85 -27.25 -5.08
N SER A 101 -5.81 -27.77 -6.31
CA SER A 101 -4.59 -27.73 -7.14
C SER A 101 -4.15 -26.29 -7.40
N ALA A 102 -5.11 -25.38 -7.56
CA ALA A 102 -4.88 -23.95 -7.73
C ALA A 102 -4.30 -23.32 -6.46
N ARG A 103 -4.85 -23.67 -5.29
CA ARG A 103 -4.34 -23.26 -3.98
C ARG A 103 -2.95 -23.81 -3.74
N ILE A 104 -2.66 -25.06 -4.11
CA ILE A 104 -1.33 -25.66 -3.98
C ILE A 104 -0.33 -24.97 -4.91
N ALA A 105 -0.70 -24.64 -6.14
CA ALA A 105 0.14 -23.84 -7.03
C ALA A 105 0.42 -22.45 -6.42
N VAL A 106 -0.62 -21.75 -5.96
CA VAL A 106 -0.50 -20.46 -5.26
C VAL A 106 0.36 -20.56 -4.01
N TRP A 107 0.25 -21.68 -3.27
CA TRP A 107 0.96 -21.95 -2.04
C TRP A 107 2.45 -22.25 -2.28
N ALA A 108 2.74 -23.11 -3.26
CA ALA A 108 4.09 -23.42 -3.73
C ALA A 108 4.80 -22.20 -4.33
N LEU A 109 4.03 -21.21 -4.77
CA LEU A 109 4.49 -19.90 -5.25
C LEU A 109 4.56 -18.81 -4.19
N GLY A 110 4.40 -19.21 -2.94
CA GLY A 110 4.61 -18.38 -1.77
C GLY A 110 3.31 -18.09 -1.02
N LYS A 111 2.93 -19.00 -0.12
CA LYS A 111 2.21 -18.58 1.09
C LYS A 111 3.17 -17.70 1.89
N GLY A 112 2.96 -16.39 1.77
CA GLY A 112 3.76 -15.36 2.44
C GLY A 112 4.26 -14.23 1.52
N GLY A 113 4.00 -14.24 0.20
CA GLY A 113 4.39 -13.09 -0.64
C GLY A 113 5.89 -12.89 -0.84
N VAL A 114 6.67 -13.93 -0.57
CA VAL A 114 8.12 -13.87 -0.33
C VAL A 114 8.92 -13.84 -1.64
N LEU A 115 8.46 -14.55 -2.68
CA LEU A 115 9.07 -14.56 -3.99
C LEU A 115 8.00 -14.77 -5.06
N ASP A 116 8.01 -13.93 -6.08
CA ASP A 116 7.13 -14.10 -7.23
C ASP A 116 7.88 -14.68 -8.40
N PHE A 117 8.17 -15.98 -8.36
CA PHE A 117 8.74 -16.63 -9.52
C PHE A 117 7.89 -16.46 -10.80
N LEU A 118 6.59 -16.17 -10.72
CA LEU A 118 5.74 -16.01 -11.90
C LEU A 118 5.85 -14.62 -12.49
N ASP A 119 5.55 -13.60 -11.69
CA ASP A 119 5.56 -12.21 -12.17
C ASP A 119 6.99 -11.65 -12.19
N SER A 120 7.98 -12.30 -11.55
CA SER A 120 9.40 -11.94 -11.65
C SER A 120 10.17 -12.68 -12.74
N SER A 121 9.52 -13.56 -13.52
CA SER A 121 10.16 -14.34 -14.59
C SER A 121 9.52 -14.11 -15.97
N TRP A 122 9.97 -14.91 -16.95
CA TRP A 122 9.47 -14.92 -18.32
C TRP A 122 8.29 -15.89 -18.52
N TRP A 123 7.79 -16.51 -17.45
CA TRP A 123 6.71 -17.48 -17.56
C TRP A 123 5.43 -16.81 -18.08
N PRO A 124 4.71 -17.43 -19.03
CA PRO A 124 3.52 -16.83 -19.62
C PRO A 124 2.32 -16.80 -18.68
N VAL A 125 2.32 -17.62 -17.62
CA VAL A 125 1.26 -17.64 -16.61
C VAL A 125 1.66 -16.75 -15.45
N ARG A 126 0.81 -15.80 -15.10
CA ARG A 126 1.00 -14.88 -13.99
C ARG A 126 0.23 -15.35 -12.76
N TYR A 127 0.57 -14.80 -11.61
CA TYR A 127 -0.16 -15.09 -10.37
C TYR A 127 -1.66 -14.80 -10.49
N VAL A 128 -2.02 -13.72 -11.19
CA VAL A 128 -3.41 -13.34 -11.46
C VAL A 128 -4.18 -14.41 -12.22
N ASP A 129 -3.52 -15.13 -13.12
CA ASP A 129 -4.14 -16.19 -13.92
C ASP A 129 -4.48 -17.40 -13.04
N LEU A 130 -3.63 -17.69 -12.05
CA LEU A 130 -3.90 -18.71 -11.04
C LEU A 130 -5.06 -18.31 -10.13
N LEU A 131 -5.06 -17.08 -9.60
CA LEU A 131 -6.13 -16.58 -8.74
C LEU A 131 -7.49 -16.58 -9.44
N ALA A 132 -7.51 -16.15 -10.69
CA ALA A 132 -8.73 -16.18 -11.48
C ALA A 132 -9.28 -17.61 -11.65
N ALA A 133 -8.39 -18.58 -11.90
CA ALA A 133 -8.77 -19.99 -11.98
C ALA A 133 -9.30 -20.53 -10.65
N VAL A 134 -8.75 -20.09 -9.50
CA VAL A 134 -9.28 -20.44 -8.16
C VAL A 134 -10.70 -19.90 -7.98
N GLN A 135 -10.94 -18.64 -8.38
CA GLN A 135 -12.16 -17.91 -8.04
C GLN A 135 -13.34 -18.27 -8.95
N ASN A 136 -13.09 -18.55 -10.23
CA ASN A 136 -14.17 -18.88 -11.17
C ASN A 136 -13.66 -19.68 -12.39
N PRO A 137 -13.56 -21.03 -12.28
CA PRO A 137 -12.98 -21.87 -13.32
C PRO A 137 -13.74 -21.84 -14.66
N ALA A 138 -15.03 -21.50 -14.65
CA ALA A 138 -15.92 -21.67 -15.79
C ALA A 138 -16.18 -20.41 -16.63
N SER A 139 -15.72 -19.22 -16.20
CA SER A 139 -16.12 -17.96 -16.86
C SER A 139 -15.04 -16.89 -16.96
N TYR A 140 -13.76 -17.25 -16.81
CA TYR A 140 -12.68 -16.28 -16.93
C TYR A 140 -12.07 -16.28 -18.34
N PRO A 141 -12.45 -15.35 -19.24
CA PRO A 141 -11.63 -15.05 -20.40
C PRO A 141 -10.33 -14.40 -19.93
N PHE A 142 -9.17 -14.87 -20.40
CA PHE A 142 -7.86 -14.28 -20.13
C PHE A 142 -7.92 -12.75 -20.25
N PRO A 143 -7.72 -11.98 -19.16
CA PRO A 143 -7.92 -10.54 -19.16
C PRO A 143 -6.63 -9.89 -19.64
N HIS A 144 -6.30 -10.09 -20.92
CA HIS A 144 -5.43 -9.14 -21.60
C HIS A 144 -6.18 -7.84 -21.93
N GLU A 145 -7.50 -7.79 -21.71
CA GLU A 145 -8.19 -6.52 -21.60
C GLU A 145 -7.71 -5.80 -20.35
N ARG A 146 -6.74 -4.91 -20.58
CA ARG A 146 -6.37 -3.80 -19.72
C ARG A 146 -7.67 -3.10 -19.36
N ALA A 147 -8.35 -3.54 -18.29
CA ALA A 147 -9.29 -2.70 -17.58
C ALA A 147 -8.44 -1.47 -17.25
N ARG A 148 -8.62 -0.41 -18.04
CA ARG A 148 -8.06 0.87 -17.67
C ARG A 148 -8.62 1.06 -16.28
N PRO A 149 -7.77 1.27 -15.26
CA PRO A 149 -8.30 1.68 -13.98
C PRO A 149 -9.29 2.80 -14.29
N PRO A 150 -10.45 2.86 -13.61
CA PRO A 150 -11.29 4.03 -13.73
C PRO A 150 -10.34 5.23 -13.66
N ASN A 151 -10.49 6.19 -14.57
CA ASN A 151 -9.80 7.46 -14.41
C ASN A 151 -10.75 8.24 -13.52
N PRO A 152 -10.73 8.06 -12.18
CA PRO A 152 -11.64 8.80 -11.37
C PRO A 152 -11.29 10.25 -11.59
N SER A 153 -12.23 10.99 -12.18
CA SER A 153 -12.17 12.44 -12.21
C SER A 153 -12.37 12.91 -10.78
N TRP A 154 -11.33 12.77 -9.96
CA TRP A 154 -11.19 13.49 -8.70
C TRP A 154 -10.77 14.90 -9.05
N ASP A 155 -11.58 15.57 -9.87
CA ASP A 155 -11.63 17.02 -9.79
C ASP A 155 -11.98 17.28 -8.32
N PRO A 156 -11.17 18.06 -7.59
CA PRO A 156 -11.46 18.35 -6.20
C PRO A 156 -12.90 18.86 -6.17
N PRO A 157 -13.85 18.10 -5.59
CA PRO A 157 -15.17 18.64 -5.45
C PRO A 157 -14.99 19.89 -4.62
N LEU A 158 -15.87 20.86 -4.83
CA LEU A 158 -16.08 22.06 -4.02
C LEU A 158 -15.67 23.36 -4.73
N SER A 159 -16.62 23.84 -5.54
CA SER A 159 -17.07 25.22 -5.47
C SER A 159 -17.58 25.57 -4.05
N LEU A 160 -16.72 25.49 -3.04
CA LEU A 160 -17.00 26.08 -1.72
C LEU A 160 -16.88 27.61 -1.85
N PRO A 161 -17.77 28.38 -1.20
CA PRO A 161 -17.66 29.84 -1.14
C PRO A 161 -16.25 30.27 -0.73
N ASP A 162 -15.79 31.41 -1.25
CA ASP A 162 -14.49 31.97 -0.91
C ASP A 162 -14.51 32.53 0.53
N LEU A 163 -14.33 31.64 1.51
CA LEU A 163 -14.27 31.97 2.94
C LEU A 163 -12.90 32.50 3.37
N THR A 164 -11.93 32.65 2.45
CA THR A 164 -10.54 32.98 2.78
C THR A 164 -10.37 34.35 3.43
N ARG A 165 -11.27 35.31 3.16
CA ARG A 165 -11.22 36.67 3.74
C ARG A 165 -11.66 36.76 5.19
N GLN A 166 -12.12 35.66 5.81
CA GLN A 166 -12.73 35.69 7.15
C GLN A 166 -11.95 34.90 8.21
N LEU A 167 -10.68 34.56 7.97
CA LEU A 167 -9.80 34.02 9.00
C LEU A 167 -9.39 35.13 9.97
N ARG A 168 -10.33 35.60 10.81
CA ARG A 168 -10.00 36.39 11.99
C ARG A 168 -10.23 35.50 13.20
N PRO A 169 -9.19 35.16 13.98
CA PRO A 169 -9.39 34.60 15.29
C PRO A 169 -10.38 35.48 16.04
N SER A 170 -11.52 34.91 16.39
CA SER A 170 -12.63 35.56 17.08
C SER A 170 -12.26 36.07 18.47
N HIS A 171 -11.03 35.80 18.91
CA HIS A 171 -10.46 36.25 20.16
C HIS A 171 -9.13 36.90 19.79
N GLY A 172 -8.91 38.16 20.14
CA GLY A 172 -7.66 38.92 19.88
C GLY A 172 -6.42 38.37 20.59
N ARG A 173 -6.29 37.05 20.70
CA ARG A 173 -5.10 36.31 21.07
C ARG A 173 -4.17 36.31 19.86
N GLY A 174 -2.97 36.82 20.04
CA GLY A 174 -1.90 36.77 19.04
C GLY A 174 -1.35 35.37 18.77
N SER A 175 -2.00 34.29 19.24
CA SER A 175 -1.53 32.92 19.07
C SER A 175 -2.66 31.89 18.95
N LEU A 176 -2.45 30.86 18.13
CA LEU A 176 -3.26 29.64 18.01
C LEU A 176 -2.50 28.46 18.63
N VAL A 177 -3.09 27.77 19.61
CA VAL A 177 -2.52 26.55 20.18
C VAL A 177 -3.08 25.32 19.47
N VAL A 178 -2.22 24.59 18.78
CA VAL A 178 -2.54 23.38 18.03
C VAL A 178 -2.03 22.15 18.77
N HIS A 179 -2.85 21.11 18.87
CA HIS A 179 -2.44 19.81 19.35
C HIS A 179 -2.50 18.80 18.22
N ALA A 180 -1.34 18.34 17.77
CA ALA A 180 -1.20 17.37 16.70
C ALA A 180 -1.00 15.96 17.29
N ILE A 181 -1.90 15.04 16.94
CA ILE A 181 -1.94 13.65 17.41
C ILE A 181 -1.78 12.75 16.19
N GLY A 182 -0.73 11.94 16.15
CA GLY A 182 -0.54 11.03 15.03
C GLY A 182 0.66 10.11 15.20
N THR A 183 0.73 9.08 14.36
CA THR A 183 1.75 8.02 14.44
C THR A 183 2.85 8.18 13.39
N HIS A 184 2.56 8.85 12.28
CA HIS A 184 3.48 9.03 11.17
C HIS A 184 3.86 10.51 11.00
N PRO A 185 5.15 10.89 11.06
CA PRO A 185 5.66 12.26 10.90
C PRO A 185 5.00 13.00 9.75
N SER A 186 5.07 12.44 8.56
CA SER A 186 4.60 13.07 7.32
C SER A 186 3.10 13.31 7.28
N LEU A 187 2.30 12.38 7.82
CA LEU A 187 0.85 12.57 7.90
C LEU A 187 0.51 13.67 8.88
N THR A 188 1.22 13.79 10.00
CA THR A 188 0.94 14.81 11.03
C THR A 188 1.55 16.18 10.69
N LEU A 189 2.74 16.20 10.08
CA LEU A 189 3.43 17.44 9.70
C LEU A 189 2.70 18.19 8.60
N GLU A 190 2.18 17.49 7.60
CA GLU A 190 1.48 18.11 6.47
C GLU A 190 0.36 19.08 6.93
N PRO A 191 -0.67 18.66 7.69
CA PRO A 191 -1.69 19.57 8.18
C PRO A 191 -1.13 20.65 9.12
N VAL A 192 -0.13 20.34 9.94
CA VAL A 192 0.44 21.31 10.88
C VAL A 192 1.16 22.44 10.16
N GLU A 193 2.05 22.12 9.21
CA GLU A 193 2.78 23.12 8.43
C GLU A 193 1.81 23.97 7.59
N ARG A 194 0.73 23.37 7.07
CA ARG A 194 -0.32 24.13 6.38
C ARG A 194 -1.01 25.12 7.30
N VAL A 195 -1.35 24.71 8.52
CA VAL A 195 -1.94 25.63 9.52
C VAL A 195 -0.96 26.77 9.85
N LYS A 196 0.32 26.48 10.06
CA LYS A 196 1.35 27.50 10.29
C LYS A 196 1.45 28.49 9.13
N ASP A 197 1.59 28.00 7.90
CA ASP A 197 1.73 28.83 6.70
C ASP A 197 0.51 29.73 6.49
N ILE A 198 -0.69 29.17 6.68
CA ILE A 198 -1.94 29.92 6.52
C ILE A 198 -2.04 31.02 7.57
N MET A 199 -1.77 30.71 8.83
CA MET A 199 -1.84 31.68 9.94
C MET A 199 -0.74 32.74 9.88
N ALA A 200 0.47 32.37 9.45
CA ALA A 200 1.56 33.33 9.22
C ALA A 200 1.24 34.29 8.06
N SER A 201 0.46 33.84 7.06
CA SER A 201 0.03 34.67 5.93
C SER A 201 -1.17 35.57 6.23
N ALA A 202 -1.80 35.45 7.40
CA ALA A 202 -2.93 36.30 7.79
C ALA A 202 -2.44 37.69 8.23
N ASP A 203 -3.26 38.72 8.00
CA ASP A 203 -2.89 40.15 8.19
C ASP A 203 -2.29 40.49 9.57
N ASP A 204 -2.66 39.75 10.62
CA ASP A 204 -2.24 39.98 12.00
C ASP A 204 -1.08 39.08 12.47
N GLY A 205 -0.55 38.20 11.61
CA GLY A 205 0.60 37.34 11.93
C GLY A 205 0.41 36.45 13.17
N VAL A 206 -0.58 35.57 13.14
CA VAL A 206 -0.95 34.73 14.30
C VAL A 206 0.13 33.67 14.57
N GLU A 207 0.72 33.69 15.77
CA GLU A 207 1.72 32.70 16.19
C GLU A 207 1.06 31.32 16.38
N VAL A 208 1.49 30.30 15.65
CA VAL A 208 1.00 28.93 15.85
C VAL A 208 1.95 28.16 16.76
N ARG A 209 1.47 27.78 17.95
CA ARG A 209 2.20 26.93 18.90
C ARG A 209 1.67 25.51 18.79
N VAL A 210 2.57 24.55 18.61
CA VAL A 210 2.18 23.15 18.37
C VAL A 210 2.67 22.25 19.49
N HIS A 211 1.77 21.41 20.00
CA HIS A 211 2.07 20.27 20.86
C HIS A 211 1.90 18.99 20.05
N TYR A 212 2.95 18.17 19.97
CA TYR A 212 2.94 16.91 19.22
C TYR A 212 2.86 15.71 20.18
N ASP A 213 1.97 14.77 19.86
CA ASP A 213 1.86 13.48 20.54
C ASP A 213 1.81 12.32 19.54
N GLY A 214 2.44 11.21 19.88
CA GLY A 214 2.35 9.95 19.11
C GLY A 214 3.43 9.75 18.04
N ILE A 215 4.24 10.77 17.77
CA ILE A 215 5.28 10.74 16.73
C ILE A 215 6.61 10.29 17.35
N ARG A 216 7.07 9.07 17.00
CA ARG A 216 8.44 8.57 17.32
C ARG A 216 9.22 8.09 16.11
N TYR A 217 8.57 7.95 14.96
CA TYR A 217 9.22 7.44 13.76
C TYR A 217 10.21 8.49 13.21
N ARG A 218 11.44 8.06 12.87
CA ARG A 218 12.47 8.90 12.20
C ARG A 218 12.83 10.20 12.94
N CYS A 219 12.91 10.14 14.27
CA CYS A 219 13.23 11.30 15.10
C CYS A 219 14.59 11.92 14.82
N GLU A 220 15.57 11.17 14.29
CA GLU A 220 16.84 11.78 13.87
C GLU A 220 16.65 12.86 12.79
N TYR A 221 15.61 12.73 11.95
CA TYR A 221 15.29 13.64 10.86
C TYR A 221 14.26 14.71 11.24
N PHE A 222 13.36 14.38 12.16
CA PHE A 222 12.26 15.26 12.59
C PHE A 222 12.35 15.60 14.08
N ARG A 223 13.51 16.10 14.52
CA ARG A 223 13.77 16.40 15.94
C ARG A 223 12.74 17.34 16.58
N GLU A 224 12.16 18.25 15.79
CA GLU A 224 11.21 19.26 16.27
C GLU A 224 9.83 18.71 16.64
N ILE A 225 9.44 17.54 16.11
CA ILE A 225 8.12 16.94 16.36
C ILE A 225 8.19 15.70 17.23
N CYS A 226 9.39 15.18 17.45
CA CYS A 226 9.62 14.09 18.37
C CYS A 226 9.60 14.65 19.79
N GLY A 227 8.41 14.65 20.38
CA GLY A 227 8.23 14.98 21.79
C GLY A 227 9.14 14.14 22.67
N SER A 228 9.63 14.74 23.76
CA SER A 228 10.65 14.15 24.63
C SER A 228 10.20 12.88 25.38
N ASP A 229 8.91 12.52 25.39
CA ASP A 229 8.44 11.27 26.02
C ASP A 229 6.96 10.95 25.72
N SER A 230 6.53 10.88 24.46
CA SER A 230 5.10 10.58 24.21
C SER A 230 4.81 9.10 24.50
N SER A 231 4.13 8.85 25.63
CA SER A 231 3.55 7.55 25.99
C SER A 231 2.61 7.05 24.88
N LEU A 232 1.99 7.96 24.12
CA LEU A 232 1.17 7.64 22.95
C LEU A 232 1.93 6.89 21.86
N ALA A 233 3.15 7.33 21.54
CA ALA A 233 3.91 6.69 20.48
C ALA A 233 4.40 5.32 20.92
N ALA A 234 4.79 5.16 22.20
CA ALA A 234 5.03 3.85 22.77
C ALA A 234 3.77 2.99 22.72
N ALA A 235 2.62 3.59 23.04
CA ALA A 235 1.36 2.87 23.10
C ALA A 235 0.88 2.37 21.75
N LEU A 236 1.05 3.20 20.72
CA LEU A 236 0.65 2.83 19.37
C LEU A 236 1.72 2.00 18.67
N ASN A 237 3.02 2.17 18.93
CA ASN A 237 4.07 1.46 18.19
C ASN A 237 4.52 0.13 18.81
N SER A 238 4.10 -0.22 20.02
CA SER A 238 4.38 -1.55 20.58
C SER A 238 3.56 -2.60 19.83
N ASN A 239 4.14 -3.18 18.78
CA ASN A 239 3.57 -4.34 18.11
C ASN A 239 3.64 -5.61 18.99
N GLU A 240 4.31 -5.56 20.15
CA GLU A 240 4.60 -6.71 21.01
C GLU A 240 4.39 -6.33 22.50
N ASP A 241 3.23 -6.63 23.08
CA ASP A 241 3.03 -6.87 24.54
C ASP A 241 2.69 -5.71 25.52
N GLY A 242 2.53 -4.45 25.09
CA GLY A 242 2.39 -3.34 26.05
C GLY A 242 1.00 -2.75 26.25
N VAL A 243 0.17 -2.70 25.21
CA VAL A 243 -0.97 -1.79 25.17
C VAL A 243 -2.26 -2.52 24.96
N ASP A 244 -3.18 -2.25 25.87
CA ASP A 244 -4.55 -2.64 25.78
C ASP A 244 -5.20 -1.90 24.59
N LEU A 245 -5.22 -2.56 23.43
CA LEU A 245 -5.94 -2.08 22.25
C LEU A 245 -7.43 -2.40 22.33
N THR A 246 -8.01 -2.63 23.52
CA THR A 246 -9.48 -2.68 23.66
C THR A 246 -10.08 -1.28 23.56
N MET A 247 -11.41 -1.20 23.45
CA MET A 247 -12.11 0.08 23.56
C MET A 247 -11.83 0.80 24.90
N GLU A 248 -11.66 0.08 26.01
CA GLU A 248 -11.31 0.66 27.30
C GLU A 248 -9.90 1.26 27.30
N GLY A 249 -8.92 0.53 26.77
CA GLY A 249 -7.56 1.03 26.64
C GLY A 249 -7.47 2.26 25.73
N TYR A 250 -8.26 2.30 24.64
CA TYR A 250 -8.39 3.49 23.79
C TYR A 250 -9.00 4.69 24.53
N ARG A 251 -10.00 4.49 25.39
CA ARG A 251 -10.55 5.57 26.23
C ARG A 251 -9.53 6.08 27.24
N ALA A 252 -8.81 5.18 27.91
CA ALA A 252 -7.76 5.56 28.85
C ALA A 252 -6.67 6.36 28.14
N LEU A 253 -6.25 5.93 26.96
CA LEU A 253 -5.29 6.63 26.11
C LEU A 253 -5.78 8.03 25.72
N GLY A 254 -7.02 8.14 25.23
CA GLY A 254 -7.63 9.42 24.87
C GLY A 254 -7.77 10.37 26.07
N GLY A 255 -8.18 9.85 27.23
CA GLY A 255 -8.26 10.61 28.48
C GLY A 255 -6.90 11.15 28.92
N ASN A 256 -5.85 10.33 28.85
CA ASN A 256 -4.49 10.74 29.17
C ASN A 256 -3.95 11.84 28.23
N LEU A 257 -4.24 11.73 26.93
CA LEU A 257 -3.86 12.76 25.94
C LEU A 257 -4.56 14.10 26.20
N VAL A 258 -5.85 14.05 26.51
CA VAL A 258 -6.62 15.25 26.79
C VAL A 258 -6.17 15.89 28.11
N ALA A 259 -5.83 15.07 29.11
CA ALA A 259 -5.27 15.53 30.37
C ALA A 259 -3.88 16.18 30.19
N SER A 260 -2.99 15.58 29.40
CA SER A 260 -1.64 16.14 29.13
C SER A 260 -1.72 17.47 28.36
N ALA A 261 -2.71 17.62 27.48
CA ALA A 261 -3.00 18.87 26.77
C ALA A 261 -3.45 20.02 27.69
N ASN A 262 -3.78 19.73 28.96
CA ASN A 262 -4.43 20.65 29.89
C ASN A 262 -5.69 21.34 29.30
N PHE A 263 -6.35 20.75 28.29
CA PHE A 263 -7.49 21.32 27.55
C PHE A 263 -7.27 22.73 26.95
N LYS A 264 -6.01 23.19 26.80
CA LYS A 264 -5.71 24.56 26.35
C LYS A 264 -5.64 24.73 24.83
N SER A 265 -5.82 23.65 24.09
CA SER A 265 -5.73 23.66 22.63
C SER A 265 -6.95 24.36 22.01
N ASP A 266 -6.67 25.22 21.02
CA ASP A 266 -7.68 25.90 20.21
C ASP A 266 -8.12 25.01 19.03
N LEU A 267 -7.21 24.16 18.55
CA LEU A 267 -7.40 23.25 17.42
C LEU A 267 -6.71 21.91 17.68
N TYR A 268 -7.39 20.81 17.35
CA TYR A 268 -6.77 19.49 17.27
C TYR A 268 -6.52 19.11 15.80
N ILE A 269 -5.39 18.47 15.54
CA ILE A 269 -5.08 17.83 14.28
C ILE A 269 -4.85 16.36 14.59
N CYS A 270 -5.68 15.48 14.04
CA CYS A 270 -5.59 14.04 14.31
C CYS A 270 -5.34 13.24 13.04
N THR A 271 -4.26 12.48 13.04
CA THR A 271 -3.84 11.58 11.94
C THR A 271 -3.55 10.17 12.44
N GLY A 272 -3.87 9.88 13.71
CA GLY A 272 -3.74 8.57 14.34
C GLY A 272 -4.89 7.63 14.00
N PRO A 273 -5.02 6.48 14.69
CA PRO A 273 -6.15 5.58 14.52
C PRO A 273 -7.47 6.36 14.62
N PHE A 274 -8.40 6.11 13.69
CA PHE A 274 -9.60 6.93 13.57
C PHE A 274 -10.45 6.93 14.86
N ILE A 275 -10.47 5.80 15.56
CA ILE A 275 -11.13 5.66 16.86
C ILE A 275 -10.57 6.61 17.92
N LEU A 276 -9.24 6.77 17.98
CA LEU A 276 -8.60 7.68 18.92
C LEU A 276 -8.97 9.13 18.62
N CYS A 277 -9.06 9.49 17.33
CA CYS A 277 -9.56 10.80 16.93
C CYS A 277 -11.00 11.03 17.40
N GLY A 278 -11.87 10.01 17.25
CA GLY A 278 -13.27 10.07 17.72
C GLY A 278 -13.38 10.26 19.23
N ILE A 279 -12.56 9.55 20.01
CA ILE A 279 -12.52 9.67 21.47
C ILE A 279 -12.06 11.07 21.90
N VAL A 280 -10.93 11.54 21.36
CA VAL A 280 -10.40 12.88 21.69
C VAL A 280 -11.41 13.97 21.31
N HIS A 281 -12.07 13.81 20.16
CA HIS A 281 -13.12 14.73 19.72
C HIS A 281 -14.30 14.76 20.68
N ASN A 282 -14.79 13.58 21.11
CA ASN A 282 -15.90 13.48 22.03
C ASN A 282 -15.56 14.06 23.42
N LEU A 283 -14.34 13.83 23.92
CA LEU A 283 -13.88 14.32 25.22
C LEU A 283 -13.66 15.84 25.26
N THR A 284 -13.28 16.44 24.14
CA THR A 284 -12.91 17.87 24.10
C THR A 284 -13.98 18.76 23.48
N ALA A 285 -14.78 18.22 22.57
CA ALA A 285 -15.68 18.95 21.67
C ALA A 285 -15.00 20.13 20.97
N LYS A 286 -13.67 20.10 20.79
CA LYS A 286 -12.91 21.20 20.19
C LYS A 286 -12.91 21.10 18.66
N PRO A 287 -12.62 22.20 17.94
CA PRO A 287 -12.33 22.16 16.52
C PRO A 287 -11.27 21.09 16.21
N MET A 288 -11.54 20.25 15.22
CA MET A 288 -10.62 19.16 14.83
C MET A 288 -10.46 19.05 13.31
N LEU A 289 -9.22 18.98 12.84
CA LEU A 289 -8.89 18.52 11.49
C LEU A 289 -8.47 17.06 11.58
N VAL A 290 -9.20 16.17 10.92
CA VAL A 290 -8.89 14.74 10.85
C VAL A 290 -8.31 14.47 9.48
N TYR A 291 -7.05 14.03 9.42
CA TYR A 291 -6.36 13.75 8.17
C TYR A 291 -5.94 12.28 8.11
N VAL A 292 -6.72 11.50 7.38
CA VAL A 292 -6.65 10.04 7.36
C VAL A 292 -5.68 9.59 6.28
N GLY A 293 -4.51 9.10 6.69
CA GLY A 293 -3.54 8.49 5.79
C GLY A 293 -3.35 6.98 5.93
N LEU A 294 -4.07 6.37 6.86
CA LEU A 294 -4.05 4.95 7.17
C LEU A 294 -5.46 4.38 6.98
N PRO A 295 -5.63 3.06 6.82
CA PRO A 295 -6.95 2.45 6.78
C PRO A 295 -7.81 2.85 7.99
N LEU A 296 -9.13 2.97 7.82
CA LEU A 296 -10.05 3.31 8.92
C LEU A 296 -9.90 2.33 10.10
N LEU A 297 -9.72 1.04 9.76
CA LEU A 297 -9.57 -0.05 10.73
C LEU A 297 -8.11 -0.27 11.15
N TRP A 298 -7.19 0.63 10.78
CA TRP A 298 -5.81 0.53 11.20
C TRP A 298 -5.70 0.68 12.71
N LYS A 299 -5.22 -0.38 13.37
CA LYS A 299 -5.22 -0.54 14.83
C LYS A 299 -6.61 -0.36 15.44
N ALA A 300 -7.67 -0.80 14.76
CA ALA A 300 -8.99 -0.86 15.40
C ALA A 300 -8.94 -1.72 16.69
N PRO A 301 -9.86 -1.50 17.64
CA PRO A 301 -9.83 -2.22 18.89
C PRO A 301 -9.87 -3.75 18.73
N VAL A 302 -9.11 -4.47 19.54
CA VAL A 302 -8.94 -5.93 19.39
C VAL A 302 -10.13 -6.72 19.93
N ASP A 303 -10.94 -6.13 20.79
CA ASP A 303 -12.14 -6.73 21.39
C ASP A 303 -13.40 -6.55 20.55
N LEU A 304 -13.34 -5.77 19.46
CA LEU A 304 -14.48 -5.60 18.57
C LEU A 304 -15.15 -6.93 18.12
N PRO A 305 -14.43 -8.04 17.80
CA PRO A 305 -15.05 -9.15 17.09
C PRO A 305 -15.94 -9.94 18.04
N ASP A 306 -15.51 -10.08 19.29
CA ASP A 306 -16.22 -10.82 20.32
C ASP A 306 -17.10 -9.94 21.23
N ASN A 307 -17.05 -8.60 21.06
CA ASN A 307 -17.77 -7.63 21.90
C ASN A 307 -18.66 -6.70 21.07
N SER A 308 -19.97 -7.00 21.03
CA SER A 308 -20.97 -6.19 20.32
C SER A 308 -21.02 -4.73 20.79
N THR A 309 -20.79 -4.48 22.08
CA THR A 309 -20.81 -3.13 22.65
C THR A 309 -19.60 -2.33 22.18
N ALA A 310 -18.41 -2.92 22.20
CA ALA A 310 -17.20 -2.28 21.67
C ALA A 310 -17.35 -1.96 20.18
N ARG A 311 -18.00 -2.86 19.44
CA ARG A 311 -18.29 -2.69 18.01
C ARG A 311 -19.26 -1.54 17.74
N GLU A 312 -20.40 -1.50 18.43
CA GLU A 312 -21.37 -0.41 18.33
C GLU A 312 -20.70 0.93 18.65
N GLU A 313 -19.95 0.98 19.76
CA GLU A 313 -19.26 2.19 20.19
C GLU A 313 -18.21 2.67 19.17
N PHE A 314 -17.40 1.77 18.60
CA PHE A 314 -16.42 2.13 17.58
C PHE A 314 -17.07 2.81 16.38
N TRP A 315 -18.18 2.24 15.89
CA TRP A 315 -18.90 2.78 14.75
C TRP A 315 -19.60 4.09 15.09
N ASP A 316 -20.20 4.21 16.26
CA ASP A 316 -20.85 5.44 16.74
C ASP A 316 -19.87 6.59 16.87
N LEU A 317 -18.70 6.35 17.48
CA LEU A 317 -17.63 7.36 17.60
C LEU A 317 -17.10 7.77 16.24
N SER A 318 -16.88 6.80 15.34
CA SER A 318 -16.35 7.06 14.01
C SER A 318 -17.34 7.85 13.15
N LEU A 319 -18.61 7.44 13.14
CA LEU A 319 -19.68 8.12 12.42
C LEU A 319 -19.96 9.51 13.01
N GLY A 320 -19.97 9.62 14.34
CA GLY A 320 -20.12 10.87 15.07
C GLY A 320 -19.02 11.87 14.74
N LEU A 321 -17.76 11.41 14.65
CA LEU A 321 -16.64 12.23 14.20
C LEU A 321 -16.83 12.69 12.75
N ALA A 322 -17.13 11.76 11.84
CA ALA A 322 -17.28 12.06 10.40
C ALA A 322 -18.44 13.02 10.10
N ARG A 323 -19.51 13.00 10.90
CA ARG A 323 -20.67 13.89 10.78
C ARG A 323 -20.58 15.15 11.63
N SER A 324 -19.56 15.28 12.48
CA SER A 324 -19.49 16.40 13.41
C SER A 324 -19.29 17.72 12.66
N GLU A 325 -20.06 18.75 13.04
CA GLU A 325 -19.82 20.09 12.53
C GLU A 325 -18.50 20.68 13.03
N ARG A 326 -17.96 20.19 14.15
CA ARG A 326 -16.70 20.69 14.72
C ARG A 326 -15.47 19.95 14.19
N ALA A 327 -15.66 18.91 13.38
CA ALA A 327 -14.58 18.18 12.74
C ALA A 327 -14.62 18.38 11.22
N ILE A 328 -13.46 18.42 10.58
CA ILE A 328 -13.33 18.31 9.13
C ILE A 328 -12.46 17.08 8.85
N VAL A 329 -13.03 16.08 8.19
CA VAL A 329 -12.33 14.86 7.81
C VAL A 329 -11.86 14.96 6.37
N ALA A 330 -10.59 14.63 6.12
CA ALA A 330 -10.01 14.44 4.79
C ALA A 330 -9.22 13.14 4.73
N ALA A 331 -9.14 12.54 3.56
CA ALA A 331 -8.29 11.40 3.29
C ALA A 331 -7.07 11.83 2.47
N ASN A 332 -5.92 11.20 2.68
CA ASN A 332 -4.73 11.50 1.89
C ASN A 332 -4.76 10.90 0.47
N ASN A 333 -5.58 9.88 0.24
CA ASN A 333 -5.68 9.18 -1.03
C ASN A 333 -7.14 8.77 -1.32
N PRO A 334 -7.48 8.52 -2.60
CA PRO A 334 -8.84 8.11 -2.98
C PRO A 334 -9.33 6.82 -2.35
N LEU A 335 -8.47 5.81 -2.21
CA LEU A 335 -8.88 4.52 -1.63
C LEU A 335 -9.27 4.66 -0.16
N SER A 336 -8.54 5.47 0.62
CA SER A 336 -8.91 5.81 2.00
C SER A 336 -10.23 6.59 2.07
N ALA A 337 -10.48 7.51 1.14
CA ALA A 337 -11.77 8.21 1.07
C ALA A 337 -12.94 7.26 0.78
N LEU A 338 -12.76 6.33 -0.17
CA LEU A 338 -13.74 5.30 -0.49
C LEU A 338 -13.97 4.37 0.70
N GLN A 339 -12.91 3.98 1.40
CA GLN A 339 -13.00 3.15 2.60
C GLN A 339 -13.86 3.83 3.66
N ILE A 340 -13.58 5.10 4.00
CA ILE A 340 -14.34 5.84 5.01
C ILE A 340 -15.80 6.00 4.57
N LYS A 341 -16.02 6.37 3.31
CA LYS A 341 -17.38 6.47 2.73
C LYS A 341 -18.14 5.18 2.94
N ALA A 342 -17.51 4.06 2.58
CA ALA A 342 -18.15 2.77 2.58
C ALA A 342 -18.45 2.24 3.97
N GLN A 343 -17.43 2.27 4.83
CA GLN A 343 -17.52 1.66 6.16
C GLN A 343 -18.38 2.47 7.13
N LEU A 344 -18.51 3.77 6.91
CA LEU A 344 -19.36 4.64 7.74
C LEU A 344 -20.73 4.95 7.10
N GLY A 345 -21.05 4.37 5.94
CA GLY A 345 -22.32 4.61 5.26
C GLY A 345 -22.57 6.10 4.94
N LEU A 346 -21.53 6.82 4.51
CA LEU A 346 -21.64 8.23 4.15
C LEU A 346 -22.16 8.37 2.71
N LEU A 347 -23.03 9.35 2.48
CA LEU A 347 -23.48 9.72 1.13
C LEU A 347 -22.30 10.19 0.28
N ASP A 348 -21.50 11.09 0.85
CA ASP A 348 -20.27 11.62 0.29
C ASP A 348 -19.08 11.17 1.16
N GLY A 349 -18.02 10.69 0.51
CA GLY A 349 -16.76 10.42 1.19
C GLY A 349 -16.05 11.71 1.61
N PRO A 350 -15.06 11.64 2.52
CA PRO A 350 -14.23 12.80 2.81
C PRO A 350 -13.47 13.24 1.54
N PRO A 351 -13.18 14.54 1.39
CA PRO A 351 -12.35 15.03 0.30
C PRO A 351 -10.96 14.39 0.33
N VAL A 352 -10.40 14.18 -0.86
CA VAL A 352 -9.03 13.68 -1.04
C VAL A 352 -8.07 14.85 -1.08
N VAL A 353 -7.08 14.86 -0.19
CA VAL A 353 -6.06 15.89 -0.08
C VAL A 353 -4.71 15.19 -0.01
N ARG A 354 -4.01 15.05 -1.14
CA ARG A 354 -2.74 14.32 -1.19
C ARG A 354 -1.68 14.93 -0.28
N VAL A 355 -0.87 14.07 0.35
CA VAL A 355 0.29 14.51 1.15
C VAL A 355 1.25 15.24 0.22
N ARG A 356 1.72 16.43 0.59
CA ARG A 356 2.66 17.20 -0.24
C ARG A 356 4.11 17.02 0.14
N ALA A 357 4.40 16.51 1.32
CA ALA A 357 5.75 16.24 1.77
C ALA A 357 6.71 17.41 1.50
N ASP A 358 6.25 18.65 1.69
CA ASP A 358 7.00 19.84 1.28
C ASP A 358 8.38 19.91 1.99
N TRP A 359 8.50 19.33 3.19
CA TRP A 359 9.78 19.16 3.89
C TRP A 359 10.79 18.33 3.10
N ALA A 360 10.35 17.35 2.32
CA ALA A 360 11.21 16.54 1.46
C ALA A 360 11.55 17.27 0.16
N SER A 361 10.63 18.10 -0.37
CA SER A 361 10.81 18.85 -1.62
C SER A 361 12.04 19.80 -1.65
N ARG A 362 12.57 20.17 -0.48
CA ARG A 362 13.81 20.96 -0.36
C ARG A 362 15.05 20.17 -0.80
N TYR A 363 15.00 18.84 -0.75
CA TYR A 363 16.05 17.93 -1.19
C TYR A 363 15.81 17.52 -2.63
N ARG A 364 15.90 18.48 -3.54
CA ARG A 364 15.63 18.26 -4.97
C ARG A 364 16.54 17.19 -5.54
N TRP A 365 15.97 16.35 -6.40
CA TRP A 365 16.72 15.35 -7.16
C TRP A 365 17.89 16.00 -7.90
N SER A 366 19.08 15.50 -7.58
CA SER A 366 20.37 15.95 -8.07
C SER A 366 21.28 14.73 -8.07
N PRO A 367 21.14 13.84 -9.07
CA PRO A 367 21.80 12.55 -9.06
C PRO A 367 23.32 12.73 -9.02
N ASP A 368 24.01 11.91 -8.24
CA ASP A 368 25.46 11.91 -8.22
C ASP A 368 25.98 11.20 -9.46
N VAL A 369 26.51 11.97 -10.42
CA VAL A 369 27.02 11.42 -11.68
C VAL A 369 28.24 10.53 -11.50
N ASN A 370 28.95 10.65 -10.37
CA ASN A 370 30.10 9.81 -10.04
C ASN A 370 29.67 8.53 -9.31
N ARG A 371 28.53 8.59 -8.61
CA ARG A 371 27.92 7.45 -7.91
C ARG A 371 26.64 7.05 -8.63
N LYS A 372 26.85 6.21 -9.64
CA LYS A 372 25.83 5.54 -10.43
C LYS A 372 25.03 4.55 -9.57
N GLU A 373 24.13 5.04 -8.74
CA GLU A 373 23.40 4.23 -7.77
C GLU A 373 21.89 4.41 -7.94
N VAL A 374 21.16 3.32 -7.79
CA VAL A 374 19.69 3.29 -7.74
C VAL A 374 19.25 2.78 -6.37
N LEU A 375 18.12 3.29 -5.89
CA LEU A 375 17.55 2.86 -4.61
C LEU A 375 16.36 1.93 -4.88
N VAL A 376 16.45 0.69 -4.40
CA VAL A 376 15.34 -0.27 -4.39
C VAL A 376 14.62 -0.15 -3.06
N VAL A 377 13.38 0.33 -3.10
CA VAL A 377 12.55 0.57 -1.92
C VAL A 377 11.50 -0.50 -1.79
N TYR A 378 11.47 -1.16 -0.64
CA TYR A 378 10.49 -2.18 -0.31
C TYR A 378 10.24 -2.14 1.20
N ARG A 379 8.98 -2.30 1.61
CA ARG A 379 8.52 -2.19 3.01
C ARG A 379 7.66 -3.39 3.43
N HIS A 380 8.02 -4.57 2.92
CA HIS A 380 7.31 -5.82 3.15
C HIS A 380 7.93 -6.59 4.32
N ARG A 381 7.12 -7.36 5.06
CA ARG A 381 7.60 -8.39 6.03
C ARG A 381 8.63 -9.38 5.46
N ASN A 382 8.72 -9.51 4.14
CA ASN A 382 9.58 -10.46 3.43
C ASN A 382 10.67 -9.76 2.62
N GLU A 383 11.14 -8.66 3.18
CA GLU A 383 12.20 -7.80 2.64
C GLU A 383 13.43 -8.61 2.20
N TRP A 384 13.82 -9.61 3.00
CA TRP A 384 14.98 -10.47 2.78
C TRP A 384 14.85 -11.30 1.50
N ALA A 385 13.64 -11.71 1.15
CA ALA A 385 13.42 -12.61 0.03
C ALA A 385 13.33 -11.89 -1.30
N LEU A 386 12.64 -10.75 -1.36
CA LEU A 386 12.68 -9.89 -2.54
C LEU A 386 14.11 -9.47 -2.84
N ARG A 387 14.88 -9.08 -1.81
CA ARG A 387 16.30 -8.76 -1.97
C ARG A 387 17.09 -9.93 -2.55
N ARG A 388 16.96 -11.13 -1.97
CA ARG A 388 17.62 -12.35 -2.49
C ARG A 388 17.21 -12.65 -3.93
N ALA A 389 15.94 -12.46 -4.28
CA ALA A 389 15.45 -12.64 -5.65
C ALA A 389 16.18 -11.71 -6.63
N ILE A 390 16.27 -10.42 -6.28
CA ILE A 390 16.94 -9.40 -7.10
C ILE A 390 18.42 -9.74 -7.24
N GLU A 391 19.14 -10.00 -6.15
CA GLU A 391 20.58 -10.31 -6.18
C GLU A 391 20.91 -11.54 -7.05
N ARG A 392 20.00 -12.53 -7.07
CA ARG A 392 20.15 -13.74 -7.88
C ARG A 392 19.86 -13.50 -9.35
N ILE A 393 18.76 -12.84 -9.65
CA ILE A 393 18.40 -12.51 -11.03
C ILE A 393 19.45 -11.57 -11.61
N LEU A 394 19.97 -10.62 -10.83
CA LEU A 394 21.13 -9.79 -11.19
C LEU A 394 22.35 -10.65 -11.51
N SER A 395 22.72 -11.61 -10.66
CA SER A 395 23.88 -12.48 -10.95
C SER A 395 23.71 -13.27 -12.25
N SER A 396 22.50 -13.78 -12.51
CA SER A 396 22.17 -14.47 -13.78
C SER A 396 22.21 -13.51 -14.97
N TRP A 397 21.68 -12.31 -14.80
CA TRP A 397 21.68 -11.23 -15.79
C TRP A 397 23.10 -10.83 -16.18
N GLU A 398 23.99 -10.64 -15.21
CA GLU A 398 25.38 -10.26 -15.47
C GLU A 398 26.15 -11.37 -16.20
N ALA A 399 25.88 -12.63 -15.84
CA ALA A 399 26.44 -13.79 -16.51
C ALA A 399 25.99 -13.87 -17.99
N SER A 400 24.70 -13.64 -18.26
CA SER A 400 24.16 -13.71 -19.64
C SER A 400 24.61 -12.56 -20.52
N HIS A 401 24.85 -11.37 -19.95
CA HIS A 401 25.36 -10.20 -20.68
C HIS A 401 26.89 -10.13 -20.75
N GLY A 402 27.59 -11.00 -19.99
CA GLY A 402 29.05 -11.00 -19.92
C GLY A 402 29.64 -9.72 -19.32
N ARG A 403 28.87 -8.98 -18.51
CA ARG A 403 29.29 -7.72 -17.89
C ARG A 403 28.47 -7.42 -16.63
N GLN A 404 29.04 -6.61 -15.74
CA GLN A 404 28.35 -6.12 -14.56
C GLN A 404 27.35 -5.01 -14.91
N LEU A 405 26.31 -4.88 -14.08
CA LEU A 405 25.37 -3.77 -14.18
C LEU A 405 26.13 -2.44 -13.96
N SER A 406 25.87 -1.45 -14.81
CA SER A 406 26.59 -0.17 -14.76
C SER A 406 26.24 0.70 -13.55
N LEU A 407 25.16 0.35 -12.85
CA LEU A 407 24.65 1.01 -11.65
C LEU A 407 24.74 0.07 -10.45
N SER A 408 25.04 0.59 -9.26
CA SER A 408 24.93 -0.16 -8.01
C SER A 408 23.51 -0.08 -7.44
N ILE A 409 23.09 -1.15 -6.79
CA ILE A 409 21.78 -1.23 -6.12
C ILE A 409 21.97 -0.99 -4.63
N VAL A 410 21.27 0.00 -4.09
CA VAL A 410 21.11 0.22 -2.65
C VAL A 410 19.70 -0.19 -2.25
N TYR A 411 19.57 -0.97 -1.19
CA TYR A 411 18.28 -1.48 -0.73
C TYR A 411 17.80 -0.71 0.51
N SER A 412 16.52 -0.35 0.57
CA SER A 412 15.91 0.16 1.80
C SER A 412 15.55 -1.00 2.73
N GLY A 413 16.08 -1.05 3.95
CA GLY A 413 15.76 -2.11 4.90
C GLY A 413 16.53 -2.01 6.22
N VAL A 414 16.23 -2.91 7.15
CA VAL A 414 16.82 -2.92 8.50
C VAL A 414 18.35 -3.03 8.42
N GLY A 415 19.05 -2.09 9.05
CA GLY A 415 20.52 -2.03 9.09
C GLY A 415 21.19 -1.10 8.07
N VAL A 416 20.43 -0.48 7.14
CA VAL A 416 20.95 0.53 6.19
C VAL A 416 20.27 1.89 6.38
N GLU A 417 19.30 1.99 7.29
CA GLU A 417 18.44 3.18 7.43
C GLU A 417 19.18 4.41 7.96
N GLU A 418 20.26 4.23 8.73
CA GLU A 418 21.04 5.32 9.30
C GLU A 418 21.73 6.19 8.22
N ASP A 419 21.97 5.63 7.03
CA ASP A 419 22.62 6.34 5.92
C ASP A 419 21.61 6.95 4.93
N LEU A 420 20.33 6.58 4.97
CA LEU A 420 19.30 7.01 4.01
C LEU A 420 18.63 8.34 4.40
N THR A 421 19.45 9.37 4.60
CA THR A 421 18.97 10.75 4.80
C THR A 421 18.28 11.29 3.53
N PHE A 422 17.39 12.28 3.62
CA PHE A 422 16.80 12.91 2.43
C PHE A 422 17.85 13.49 1.46
N THR A 423 18.94 14.06 1.98
CA THR A 423 20.08 14.52 1.17
C THR A 423 20.76 13.38 0.42
N ARG A 424 20.88 12.20 1.02
CA ARG A 424 21.42 11.01 0.36
C ARG A 424 20.44 10.50 -0.68
N MET A 425 19.17 10.41 -0.33
CA MET A 425 18.12 9.90 -1.20
C MET A 425 17.97 10.77 -2.47
N SER A 426 18.15 12.09 -2.38
CA SER A 426 18.08 12.99 -3.54
C SER A 426 19.21 12.79 -4.57
N ARG A 427 20.24 11.99 -4.24
CA ARG A 427 21.39 11.72 -5.10
C ARG A 427 21.31 10.41 -5.87
N PHE A 428 20.33 9.54 -5.62
CA PHE A 428 20.11 8.35 -6.44
C PHE A 428 19.64 8.74 -7.84
N TRP A 429 20.04 7.97 -8.84
CA TRP A 429 19.62 8.20 -10.24
C TRP A 429 18.12 7.99 -10.39
N ALA A 430 17.60 6.92 -9.78
CA ALA A 430 16.19 6.57 -9.78
C ALA A 430 15.86 5.72 -8.55
N ILE A 431 14.55 5.55 -8.31
CA ILE A 431 14.00 4.67 -7.30
C ILE A 431 13.19 3.57 -7.97
N PHE A 432 13.42 2.32 -7.61
CA PHE A 432 12.57 1.19 -7.94
C PHE A 432 11.74 0.84 -6.71
N PHE A 433 10.46 1.18 -6.74
CA PHE A 433 9.59 1.19 -5.58
C PHE A 433 8.59 0.03 -5.62
N PHE A 434 8.68 -0.88 -4.65
CA PHE A 434 7.81 -2.03 -4.51
C PHE A 434 6.74 -1.72 -3.45
N PRO A 435 5.49 -1.41 -3.85
CA PRO A 435 4.44 -1.03 -2.90
C PRO A 435 3.97 -2.23 -2.07
N TRP A 436 3.66 -2.00 -0.80
CA TRP A 436 3.11 -2.99 0.13
C TRP A 436 1.72 -2.59 0.66
N GLU A 437 1.41 -1.31 0.65
CA GLU A 437 0.16 -0.73 1.11
C GLU A 437 -0.28 0.33 0.10
N HIS A 438 -1.56 0.68 0.08
CA HIS A 438 -2.16 1.56 -0.93
C HIS A 438 -1.72 3.02 -0.91
N ALA A 439 -1.17 3.46 0.21
CA ALA A 439 -0.64 4.81 0.36
C ALA A 439 0.60 4.79 1.24
N THR A 440 1.75 4.52 0.63
CA THR A 440 3.02 4.63 1.33
C THR A 440 3.50 6.06 1.31
N VAL A 441 3.67 6.66 2.49
CA VAL A 441 4.14 8.04 2.64
C VAL A 441 5.43 8.32 1.84
N SER A 442 6.37 7.37 1.86
CA SER A 442 7.65 7.48 1.15
C SER A 442 7.48 7.78 -0.35
N LEU A 443 6.39 7.31 -0.99
CA LEU A 443 6.09 7.64 -2.38
C LEU A 443 5.96 9.15 -2.56
N TYR A 444 5.18 9.83 -1.72
CA TYR A 444 5.01 11.29 -1.80
C TYR A 444 6.31 12.03 -1.50
N GLU A 445 7.12 11.52 -0.56
CA GLU A 445 8.43 12.10 -0.25
C GLU A 445 9.34 12.08 -1.48
N PHE A 446 9.50 10.92 -2.12
CA PHE A 446 10.29 10.77 -3.34
C PHE A 446 9.72 11.57 -4.52
N TYR A 447 8.39 11.59 -4.65
CA TYR A 447 7.71 12.34 -5.70
C TYR A 447 7.94 13.84 -5.53
N SER A 448 7.84 14.35 -4.30
CA SER A 448 8.06 15.77 -3.97
C SER A 448 9.50 16.23 -4.23
N MET A 449 10.47 15.34 -4.02
CA MET A 449 11.88 15.56 -4.35
C MET A 449 12.11 15.58 -5.87
N GLY A 450 11.18 15.01 -6.63
CA GLY A 450 11.28 14.81 -8.07
C GLY A 450 12.29 13.73 -8.45
N ILE A 451 12.51 12.73 -7.60
CA ILE A 451 13.36 11.59 -7.96
C ILE A 451 12.55 10.74 -8.94
N PRO A 452 13.08 10.32 -10.10
CA PRO A 452 12.38 9.39 -10.99
C PRO A 452 12.04 8.08 -10.27
N ILE A 453 10.79 7.62 -10.40
CA ILE A 453 10.27 6.44 -9.70
C ILE A 453 9.76 5.45 -10.74
N PHE A 454 10.20 4.21 -10.59
CA PHE A 454 9.77 3.05 -11.35
C PHE A 454 8.98 2.14 -10.42
N LEU A 455 7.80 1.70 -10.87
CA LEU A 455 6.90 0.82 -10.14
C LEU A 455 6.74 -0.52 -10.87
N PRO A 456 6.40 -1.61 -10.16
CA PRO A 456 5.88 -2.79 -10.82
C PRO A 456 4.64 -2.47 -11.69
N THR A 457 4.35 -3.30 -12.69
CA THR A 457 3.08 -3.19 -13.43
C THR A 457 1.87 -3.39 -12.51
N HIS A 458 0.69 -2.94 -12.96
CA HIS A 458 -0.55 -3.06 -12.17
C HIS A 458 -0.84 -4.50 -11.70
N THR A 459 -0.59 -5.50 -12.55
CA THR A 459 -0.79 -6.91 -12.19
C THR A 459 0.07 -7.30 -10.99
N TRP A 460 1.33 -6.88 -11.00
CA TRP A 460 2.26 -7.20 -9.94
C TRP A 460 1.98 -6.38 -8.68
N MET A 461 1.69 -5.08 -8.80
CA MET A 461 1.31 -4.23 -7.66
C MET A 461 0.04 -4.72 -6.96
N MET A 462 -0.97 -5.17 -7.72
CA MET A 462 -2.20 -5.73 -7.17
C MET A 462 -1.89 -6.86 -6.18
N ARG A 463 -1.01 -7.78 -6.58
CA ARG A 463 -0.56 -8.87 -5.71
C ARG A 463 0.19 -8.35 -4.49
N LEU A 464 1.14 -7.44 -4.67
CA LEU A 464 1.98 -6.95 -3.58
C LEU A 464 1.15 -6.22 -2.50
N MET A 465 0.06 -5.55 -2.89
CA MET A 465 -0.74 -4.71 -1.98
C MET A 465 -1.95 -5.42 -1.35
N PHE A 466 -2.64 -6.29 -2.10
CA PHE A 466 -3.92 -6.87 -1.69
C PHE A 466 -3.79 -8.31 -1.16
N GLN A 467 -2.59 -8.75 -0.79
CA GLN A 467 -2.40 -10.05 -0.14
C GLN A 467 -3.09 -10.11 1.23
N PRO A 468 -3.49 -11.31 1.70
CA PRO A 468 -4.18 -11.50 2.98
C PRO A 468 -3.44 -10.93 4.20
N ASP A 469 -2.10 -10.86 4.12
CA ASP A 469 -1.24 -10.29 5.17
C ASP A 469 -0.93 -8.79 4.95
N GLY A 470 -1.49 -8.17 3.90
CA GLY A 470 -1.28 -6.79 3.52
C GLY A 470 -1.88 -5.78 4.51
N ASN A 471 -1.27 -4.61 4.61
CA ASN A 471 -1.68 -3.53 5.53
C ASN A 471 -3.07 -2.95 5.25
N LEU A 472 -3.68 -3.25 4.09
CA LEU A 472 -5.06 -2.85 3.82
C LEU A 472 -6.05 -3.48 4.81
N ALA A 473 -5.73 -4.67 5.32
CA ALA A 473 -6.51 -5.32 6.36
C ALA A 473 -6.04 -4.93 7.77
N SER A 474 -4.74 -4.73 8.03
CA SER A 474 -4.19 -4.25 9.32
C SER A 474 -4.59 -4.97 10.62
N THR A 475 -5.57 -5.87 10.64
CA THR A 475 -5.74 -6.91 11.66
C THR A 475 -6.03 -8.23 10.96
N ASP A 476 -5.86 -9.32 11.70
CA ASP A 476 -6.09 -10.69 11.26
C ASP A 476 -7.37 -10.82 10.39
N PRO A 477 -7.29 -11.30 9.13
CA PRO A 477 -8.46 -11.52 8.28
C PRO A 477 -9.54 -12.38 8.95
N ALA A 478 -9.15 -13.30 9.84
CA ALA A 478 -10.08 -14.13 10.61
C ALA A 478 -10.90 -13.30 11.61
N ARG A 479 -10.32 -12.24 12.18
CA ARG A 479 -11.05 -11.32 13.06
C ARG A 479 -12.03 -10.46 12.27
N TYR A 480 -11.84 -10.26 10.97
CA TYR A 480 -12.67 -9.35 10.19
C TYR A 480 -14.02 -9.90 9.72
N VAL A 481 -14.10 -11.21 9.46
CA VAL A 481 -15.30 -11.89 8.97
C VAL A 481 -16.49 -11.64 9.90
N ASP A 482 -16.25 -11.48 11.20
CA ASP A 482 -17.29 -11.33 12.21
C ASP A 482 -17.85 -9.91 12.35
N TYR A 483 -17.25 -8.88 11.74
CA TYR A 483 -17.67 -7.48 11.91
C TYR A 483 -18.82 -7.02 11.03
N TYR A 484 -19.20 -7.82 10.04
CA TYR A 484 -19.90 -7.32 8.88
C TYR A 484 -21.20 -8.09 8.66
N ASP A 485 -22.31 -7.37 8.47
CA ASP A 485 -23.53 -7.94 7.90
C ASP A 485 -23.48 -7.77 6.36
N PRO A 486 -23.22 -8.87 5.60
CA PRO A 486 -23.09 -8.81 4.16
C PRO A 486 -24.32 -8.26 3.44
N GLN A 487 -25.51 -8.36 4.05
CA GLN A 487 -26.76 -7.94 3.43
C GLN A 487 -26.88 -6.42 3.37
N SER A 488 -26.46 -5.72 4.41
CA SER A 488 -26.63 -4.25 4.54
C SER A 488 -25.82 -3.42 3.54
N VAL A 489 -24.76 -3.99 2.95
CA VAL A 489 -23.80 -3.22 2.14
C VAL A 489 -23.82 -3.60 0.66
N SER A 490 -24.29 -4.79 0.28
CA SER A 490 -24.35 -5.16 -1.15
C SER A 490 -25.24 -4.21 -1.96
N GLU A 491 -26.25 -3.61 -1.33
CA GLU A 491 -27.16 -2.65 -1.97
C GLU A 491 -26.51 -1.28 -2.23
N ALA A 492 -25.54 -0.85 -1.41
CA ALA A 492 -24.96 0.49 -1.48
C ALA A 492 -23.79 0.63 -2.48
N PHE A 493 -23.09 -0.47 -2.81
CA PHE A 493 -21.87 -0.45 -3.61
C PHE A 493 -22.05 -0.99 -5.04
N GLY A 494 -23.23 -1.49 -5.38
CA GLY A 494 -23.46 -2.15 -6.65
C GLY A 494 -22.58 -3.39 -6.83
N PRO A 495 -22.31 -3.83 -8.08
CA PRO A 495 -21.61 -5.09 -8.34
C PRO A 495 -20.13 -5.11 -7.90
N GLU A 496 -19.54 -3.95 -7.61
CA GLU A 496 -18.14 -3.84 -7.22
C GLU A 496 -17.91 -4.14 -5.73
N GLY A 497 -18.96 -4.15 -4.91
CA GLY A 497 -18.88 -4.41 -3.47
C GLY A 497 -18.14 -3.29 -2.72
N PRO A 498 -18.04 -3.33 -1.38
CA PRO A 498 -17.22 -2.36 -0.65
C PRO A 498 -15.73 -2.46 -1.06
N PRO A 499 -14.93 -1.38 -0.90
CA PRO A 499 -13.48 -1.40 -1.08
C PRO A 499 -12.76 -2.49 -0.34
N LEU A 500 -13.40 -3.02 0.70
CA LEU A 500 -12.79 -3.95 1.60
C LEU A 500 -13.82 -4.93 2.20
N GLY A 501 -14.38 -5.80 1.37
CA GLY A 501 -15.20 -6.93 1.83
C GLY A 501 -14.30 -7.95 2.56
N PHE A 502 -13.96 -7.63 3.81
CA PHE A 502 -12.92 -8.32 4.57
C PHE A 502 -13.40 -9.67 5.09
N GLY A 503 -12.86 -10.75 4.49
CA GLY A 503 -13.13 -12.13 4.87
C GLY A 503 -13.28 -13.06 3.68
N GLY A 504 -13.69 -12.53 2.52
CA GLY A 504 -13.61 -13.23 1.25
C GLY A 504 -12.30 -12.90 0.52
N PRO A 505 -11.73 -13.83 -0.25
CA PRO A 505 -10.71 -13.45 -1.23
C PRO A 505 -11.33 -12.39 -2.14
N PHE A 506 -10.80 -11.16 -2.15
CA PHE A 506 -11.22 -10.17 -3.12
C PHE A 506 -11.20 -10.81 -4.50
N GLY A 507 -12.28 -10.65 -5.25
CA GLY A 507 -12.25 -11.00 -6.66
C GLY A 507 -11.09 -10.25 -7.31
N VAL A 508 -10.30 -10.89 -8.17
CA VAL A 508 -9.20 -10.24 -8.90
C VAL A 508 -9.64 -8.90 -9.52
N HIS A 509 -10.86 -8.87 -10.07
CA HIS A 509 -11.46 -7.64 -10.61
C HIS A 509 -11.62 -6.51 -9.59
N GLN A 510 -12.05 -6.83 -8.37
CA GLN A 510 -12.17 -5.85 -7.29
C GLN A 510 -10.79 -5.32 -6.90
N GLN A 511 -9.78 -6.19 -6.80
CA GLN A 511 -8.42 -5.75 -6.46
C GLN A 511 -7.86 -4.78 -7.51
N PHE A 512 -8.06 -5.05 -8.81
CA PHE A 512 -7.69 -4.11 -9.87
C PHE A 512 -8.50 -2.81 -9.84
N HIS A 513 -9.80 -2.91 -9.59
CA HIS A 513 -10.66 -1.74 -9.42
C HIS A 513 -10.12 -0.83 -8.31
N TYR A 514 -9.84 -1.39 -7.12
CA TYR A 514 -9.32 -0.64 -5.97
C TYR A 514 -7.87 -0.19 -6.14
N LEU A 515 -7.03 -0.94 -6.87
CA LEU A 515 -5.69 -0.50 -7.24
C LEU A 515 -5.73 0.80 -8.05
N GLY A 516 -6.76 1.01 -8.88
CA GLY A 516 -6.99 2.25 -9.62
C GLY A 516 -7.18 3.50 -8.75
N TYR A 517 -7.47 3.32 -7.46
CA TYR A 517 -7.61 4.39 -6.47
C TYR A 517 -6.36 4.61 -5.61
N SER A 518 -5.32 3.80 -5.80
CA SER A 518 -4.03 4.02 -5.14
C SER A 518 -3.26 5.19 -5.76
N ASP A 519 -2.30 5.75 -5.01
CA ASP A 519 -1.43 6.78 -5.57
C ASP A 519 -0.38 6.23 -6.54
N PHE A 520 -0.11 4.92 -6.52
CA PHE A 520 0.78 4.28 -7.50
C PHE A 520 0.23 4.29 -8.92
N THR A 521 -1.09 4.33 -9.06
CA THR A 521 -1.76 4.39 -10.37
C THR A 521 -2.26 5.79 -10.71
N SER A 522 -2.58 6.62 -9.71
CA SER A 522 -3.16 7.95 -9.94
C SER A 522 -2.15 9.08 -10.05
N LEU A 523 -0.92 8.93 -9.54
CA LEU A 523 0.14 9.92 -9.75
C LEU A 523 0.77 9.76 -11.15
N PRO A 524 0.86 10.82 -11.96
CA PRO A 524 1.46 10.74 -13.29
C PRO A 524 2.98 10.74 -13.21
N HIS A 525 3.61 10.38 -14.33
CA HIS A 525 5.08 10.38 -14.49
C HIS A 525 5.80 9.36 -13.59
N LEU A 526 5.10 8.29 -13.25
CA LEU A 526 5.67 7.07 -12.68
C LEU A 526 5.82 6.07 -13.82
N ASP A 527 7.03 5.59 -14.06
CA ASP A 527 7.28 4.57 -15.07
C ASP A 527 7.09 3.17 -14.47
N GLN A 528 6.92 2.17 -15.33
CA GLN A 528 6.63 0.80 -14.90
C GLN A 528 7.65 -0.21 -15.43
N PHE A 529 7.87 -1.27 -14.67
CA PHE A 529 8.60 -2.47 -15.09
C PHE A 529 7.75 -3.72 -14.86
N ASN A 530 7.87 -4.69 -15.76
CA ASN A 530 7.04 -5.89 -15.79
C ASN A 530 7.49 -6.92 -14.75
N ASN A 531 8.80 -7.11 -14.60
CA ASN A 531 9.42 -8.14 -13.77
C ASN A 531 10.85 -7.70 -13.35
N ILE A 532 11.54 -8.49 -12.53
CA ILE A 532 12.90 -8.13 -12.07
C ILE A 532 13.90 -8.06 -13.24
N GLN A 533 13.77 -8.89 -14.27
CA GLN A 533 14.64 -8.82 -15.45
C GLN A 533 14.46 -7.49 -16.20
N ASP A 534 13.22 -7.10 -16.50
CA ASP A 534 12.86 -5.83 -17.14
C ASP A 534 13.31 -4.64 -16.29
N MET A 535 13.26 -4.78 -14.96
CA MET A 535 13.83 -3.80 -14.03
C MET A 535 15.33 -3.61 -14.25
N LEU A 536 16.09 -4.70 -14.36
CA LEU A 536 17.54 -4.67 -14.58
C LEU A 536 17.90 -4.15 -15.99
N ASP A 537 17.15 -4.55 -17.00
CA ASP A 537 17.29 -4.04 -18.38
C ASP A 537 17.01 -2.53 -18.43
N THR A 538 16.00 -2.08 -17.68
CA THR A 538 15.68 -0.65 -17.50
C THR A 538 16.83 0.06 -16.79
N MET A 539 17.35 -0.48 -15.68
CA MET A 539 18.50 0.07 -14.95
C MET A 539 19.71 0.27 -15.85
N ASP A 540 20.01 -0.72 -16.70
CA ASP A 540 21.18 -0.68 -17.58
C ASP A 540 21.06 0.37 -18.70
N THR A 541 19.83 0.70 -19.10
CA THR A 541 19.53 1.65 -20.18
C THR A 541 19.14 3.04 -19.67
N LEU A 542 19.24 3.31 -18.36
CA LEU A 542 18.90 4.60 -17.79
C LEU A 542 19.76 5.74 -18.36
N ASP A 543 19.06 6.74 -18.91
CA ASP A 543 19.65 7.96 -19.45
C ASP A 543 19.30 9.18 -18.58
N LEU A 544 20.30 9.98 -18.23
CA LEU A 544 20.11 11.15 -17.36
C LEU A 544 19.22 12.24 -17.97
N LEU A 545 19.18 12.38 -19.30
CA LEU A 545 18.30 13.36 -19.95
C LEU A 545 16.84 12.91 -19.83
N VAL A 546 16.56 11.62 -20.05
CA VAL A 546 15.23 11.02 -19.85
C VAL A 546 14.78 11.18 -18.40
N LEU A 547 15.65 10.82 -17.45
CA LEU A 547 15.39 10.95 -16.02
C LEU A 547 15.13 12.41 -15.60
N SER A 548 15.88 13.36 -16.17
CA SER A 548 15.70 14.79 -15.91
C SER A 548 14.36 15.33 -16.43
N ASP A 549 13.89 14.84 -17.58
CA ASP A 549 12.57 15.17 -18.09
C ASP A 549 11.45 14.61 -17.19
N ILE A 550 11.53 13.35 -16.78
CA ILE A 550 10.60 12.73 -15.82
C ILE A 550 10.54 13.56 -14.52
N SER A 551 11.70 13.82 -13.92
CA SER A 551 11.86 14.63 -12.72
C SER A 551 11.23 16.02 -12.85
N SER A 552 11.42 16.67 -13.99
CA SER A 552 10.86 18.00 -14.27
C SER A 552 9.34 17.98 -14.44
N LYS A 553 8.78 16.92 -15.05
CA LYS A 553 7.33 16.70 -15.15
C LYS A 553 6.70 16.45 -13.78
N MET A 554 7.30 15.56 -12.98
CA MET A 554 6.86 15.27 -11.60
C MET A 554 6.80 16.56 -10.75
N ARG A 555 7.86 17.38 -10.75
CA ARG A 555 7.87 18.64 -9.98
C ARG A 555 6.81 19.63 -10.43
N ARG A 556 6.57 19.75 -11.74
CA ARG A 556 5.51 20.63 -12.27
C ARG A 556 4.12 20.15 -11.84
N HIS A 557 3.88 18.84 -11.92
CA HIS A 557 2.66 18.24 -11.42
C HIS A 557 2.49 18.47 -9.91
N TRP A 558 3.57 18.30 -9.14
CA TRP A 558 3.59 18.52 -7.69
C TRP A 558 3.22 19.96 -7.30
N GLN A 559 3.79 20.95 -7.99
CA GLN A 559 3.44 22.36 -7.76
C GLN A 559 1.97 22.65 -8.04
N MET A 560 1.36 21.96 -9.02
CA MET A 560 -0.06 22.09 -9.32
C MET A 560 -0.93 21.49 -8.22
N LEU A 561 -0.63 20.25 -7.78
CA LEU A 561 -1.30 19.64 -6.62
C LEU A 561 -1.15 20.52 -5.37
N GLY A 562 0.00 21.17 -5.24
CA GLY A 562 0.30 22.13 -4.18
C GLY A 562 -0.75 23.21 -4.03
N ARG A 563 -1.08 23.89 -5.13
CA ARG A 563 -2.10 24.95 -5.15
C ARG A 563 -3.49 24.45 -4.78
N GLN A 564 -3.84 23.24 -5.21
CA GLN A 564 -5.14 22.63 -4.90
C GLN A 564 -5.26 22.30 -3.42
N ALA A 565 -4.22 21.68 -2.84
CA ALA A 565 -4.18 21.36 -1.43
C ALA A 565 -4.17 22.64 -0.57
N ASP A 566 -3.39 23.66 -0.94
CA ASP A 566 -3.33 24.93 -0.19
C ASP A 566 -4.70 25.62 -0.12
N HIS A 567 -5.44 25.62 -1.23
CA HIS A 567 -6.82 26.13 -1.28
C HIS A 567 -7.75 25.35 -0.35
N TRP A 568 -7.64 24.02 -0.37
CA TRP A 568 -8.44 23.16 0.50
C TRP A 568 -8.12 23.41 1.98
N TRP A 569 -6.84 23.43 2.37
CA TRP A 569 -6.42 23.66 3.75
C TRP A 569 -6.88 25.02 4.29
N ARG A 570 -6.80 26.09 3.48
CA ARG A 570 -7.33 27.41 3.85
C ARG A 570 -8.82 27.37 4.16
N LYS A 571 -9.60 26.68 3.31
CA LYS A 571 -11.04 26.53 3.50
C LYS A 571 -11.40 25.67 4.71
N ALA A 572 -10.76 24.50 4.85
CA ALA A 572 -10.96 23.60 5.97
C ALA A 572 -10.65 24.28 7.31
N LEU A 573 -9.52 25.01 7.38
CA LEU A 573 -9.15 25.75 8.57
C LEU A 573 -10.13 26.88 8.89
N ALA A 574 -10.56 27.66 7.90
CA ALA A 574 -11.56 28.71 8.10
C ALA A 574 -12.89 28.13 8.62
N GLN A 575 -13.34 27.04 8.02
CA GLN A 575 -14.58 26.37 8.41
C GLN A 575 -14.51 25.81 9.83
N VAL A 576 -13.44 25.12 10.19
CA VAL A 576 -13.32 24.47 11.51
C VAL A 576 -13.20 25.51 12.64
N LEU A 577 -12.50 26.63 12.40
CA LEU A 577 -12.35 27.70 13.38
C LEU A 577 -13.61 28.56 13.52
N ASN A 578 -14.29 28.90 12.42
CA ASN A 578 -15.50 29.74 12.47
C ASN A 578 -16.66 29.07 13.22
N ARG A 579 -16.82 27.75 13.08
CA ARG A 579 -17.86 26.98 13.79
C ARG A 579 -17.68 26.92 15.30
N SER A 580 -16.48 27.20 15.80
CA SER A 580 -16.23 27.30 17.24
C SER A 580 -16.93 28.50 17.88
N THR A 581 -17.12 29.57 17.10
CA THR A 581 -17.59 30.88 17.61
C THR A 581 -19.08 30.95 17.83
N THR A 582 -19.85 30.26 16.98
CA THR A 582 -21.32 30.29 17.01
C THR A 582 -21.89 29.42 18.12
N ALA A 583 -21.18 28.37 18.53
CA ALA A 583 -21.67 27.44 19.54
C ALA A 583 -21.43 27.88 21.01
N ALA A 584 -20.72 28.98 21.24
CA ALA A 584 -20.43 29.51 22.58
C ALA A 584 -21.56 30.38 23.18
N HIS A 585 -22.65 30.61 22.43
CA HIS A 585 -23.84 31.30 22.92
C HIS A 585 -25.08 30.40 22.82
N PRO A 586 -25.28 29.46 23.76
CA PRO A 586 -26.59 28.87 23.95
C PRO A 586 -27.52 29.97 24.46
N SER A 587 -28.54 30.29 23.66
CA SER A 587 -29.67 31.16 24.04
C SER A 587 -30.46 30.59 25.21
#